data_AF-A0A453AIC2-F1
#
_entry.id   AF-A0A453AIC2-F1
#
_cell.length_a   1.000
_cell.length_b   1.000
_cell.length_c   1.000
_cell.angle_alpha   90.00
_cell.angle_beta   90.00
_cell.angle_gamma   90.00
#
_symmetry.space_group_name_H-M   'P 1'
#
loop_
_entity.id
_entity.type
_entity.pdbx_description
1 polymer ?
#
loop_
_entity_poly.entity_id
_entity_poly.type
_entity_poly.pdbx_seq_one_letter_code
_entity_poly.pdbx_strand_id
1 'polypeptide(L)'
;MDVNRAPGPDNILAEFYQHCCNIVKSDIMRLFSHFHAGTLDVQRLNYGVITLLPKVSGADRIQQFRPICLLRCPYKLITKTMDRRVEKYADKLISLSQNAF
;
A
#
# COMPACT_ATOMS: atom_id res chain seq x y z
N MET A 1 -8.73 -2.11 -4.11
CA MET A 1 -8.15 -1.01 -3.30
C MET A 1 -9.27 -0.03 -3.06
N ASP A 2 -9.25 0.75 -2.00
CA ASP A 2 -10.30 1.76 -1.79
C ASP A 2 -10.20 2.85 -2.86
N VAL A 3 -11.34 3.41 -3.26
CA VAL A 3 -11.42 4.58 -4.15
C VAL A 3 -11.29 5.87 -3.34
N ASN A 4 -11.07 7.00 -4.02
CA ASN A 4 -10.92 8.33 -3.47
C ASN A 4 -9.77 8.44 -2.44
N ARG A 5 -8.63 7.83 -2.78
CA ARG A 5 -7.39 7.92 -1.99
C ARG A 5 -6.36 8.72 -2.78
N ALA A 6 -5.50 9.45 -2.08
CA ALA A 6 -4.39 10.16 -2.71
C ALA A 6 -3.46 9.18 -3.47
N PRO A 7 -2.98 9.54 -4.67
CA PRO A 7 -2.10 8.69 -5.45
C PRO A 7 -0.70 8.61 -4.82
N GLY A 8 0.09 7.66 -5.31
CA GLY A 8 1.51 7.60 -4.98
C GLY A 8 2.32 8.68 -5.71
N PRO A 9 3.66 8.58 -5.68
CA PRO A 9 4.56 9.51 -6.36
C PRO A 9 4.42 9.50 -7.89
N ASP A 10 3.74 8.50 -8.44
CA ASP A 10 3.44 8.33 -9.87
C ASP A 10 2.15 9.04 -10.32
N ASN A 11 1.39 9.64 -9.39
CA ASN A 11 0.10 10.27 -9.64
C ASN A 11 -0.96 9.32 -10.26
N ILE A 12 -0.80 8.00 -10.12
CA ILE A 12 -1.76 7.01 -10.63
C ILE A 12 -2.71 6.59 -9.51
N LEU A 13 -4.00 6.87 -9.72
CA LEU A 13 -5.09 6.55 -8.79
C LEU A 13 -5.44 5.06 -8.79
N ALA A 14 -6.06 4.58 -7.72
CA ALA A 14 -6.49 3.19 -7.60
C ALA A 14 -7.60 2.84 -8.61
N GLU A 15 -8.42 3.84 -8.97
CA GLU A 15 -9.52 3.81 -9.92
C GLU A 15 -9.02 3.47 -11.32
N PHE A 16 -7.84 3.96 -11.71
CA PHE A 16 -7.21 3.61 -12.97
C PHE A 16 -6.99 2.09 -13.07
N TYR A 17 -6.43 1.47 -12.02
CA TYR A 17 -6.21 0.01 -12.01
C TYR A 17 -7.51 -0.79 -11.99
N GLN A 18 -8.58 -0.24 -11.41
CA GLN A 18 -9.89 -0.89 -11.38
C GLN A 18 -10.60 -0.81 -12.73
N HIS A 19 -10.65 0.38 -13.33
CA HIS A 19 -11.34 0.64 -14.58
C HIS A 19 -10.57 0.08 -15.79
N CYS A 20 -9.26 0.30 -15.83
CA CYS A 20 -8.38 -0.16 -16.91
C CYS A 20 -7.82 -1.55 -16.66
N CYS A 21 -8.42 -2.36 -15.77
CA CYS A 21 -7.93 -3.69 -15.39
C CYS A 21 -7.66 -4.57 -16.63
N ASN A 22 -8.55 -4.55 -17.62
CA ASN A 22 -8.39 -5.33 -18.84
C ASN A 22 -7.13 -4.97 -19.64
N ILE A 23 -6.62 -3.75 -19.50
CA ILE A 23 -5.41 -3.25 -20.15
C ILE A 23 -4.19 -3.62 -19.31
N VAL A 24 -4.21 -3.33 -18.00
CA VAL A 24 -3.01 -3.42 -17.14
C VAL A 24 -2.83 -4.78 -16.46
N LYS A 25 -3.81 -5.69 -16.54
CA LYS A 25 -3.77 -6.97 -15.83
C LYS A 25 -2.53 -7.80 -16.16
N SER A 26 -2.11 -7.84 -17.42
CA SER A 26 -0.94 -8.64 -17.85
C SER A 26 0.34 -8.12 -17.19
N ASP A 27 0.51 -6.80 -17.12
CA ASP A 27 1.65 -6.16 -16.47
C ASP A 27 1.64 -6.38 -14.96
N ILE A 28 0.47 -6.27 -14.33
CA ILE A 28 0.32 -6.57 -12.89
C ILE A 28 0.66 -8.03 -12.61
N MET A 29 0.17 -8.98 -13.41
CA MET A 29 0.49 -10.40 -13.23
C MET A 29 1.98 -10.68 -13.42
N ARG A 30 2.62 -10.07 -14.43
CA ARG A 30 4.07 -10.16 -14.63
C ARG A 30 4.85 -9.61 -13.42
N LEU A 31 4.40 -8.50 -12.85
CA LEU A 31 4.98 -7.94 -11.63
C LEU A 31 4.85 -8.91 -10.44
N PHE A 32 3.70 -9.58 -10.26
CA PHE A 32 3.56 -10.64 -9.26
C PHE A 32 4.46 -11.85 -9.53
N SER A 33 4.65 -12.25 -10.78
CA SER A 33 5.57 -13.34 -11.15
C SER A 33 7.02 -13.00 -10.78
N HIS A 34 7.48 -11.78 -11.08
CA HIS A 34 8.82 -11.33 -10.67
C HIS A 34 8.96 -11.22 -9.15
N PHE A 35 7.91 -10.76 -8.45
CA PHE A 35 7.91 -10.73 -6.99
C PHE A 35 8.06 -12.14 -6.42
N HIS A 36 7.30 -13.09 -6.93
CA HIS A 36 7.36 -14.49 -6.48
C HIS A 36 8.71 -15.14 -6.77
N ALA A 37 9.31 -14.84 -7.93
CA ALA A 37 10.63 -15.32 -8.31
C ALA A 37 11.79 -14.64 -7.56
N GLY A 38 11.52 -13.62 -6.73
CA GLY A 38 12.54 -12.84 -6.03
C GLY A 38 13.38 -11.92 -6.93
N THR A 39 12.96 -11.70 -8.19
CA THR A 39 13.69 -10.90 -9.17
C THR A 39 13.17 -9.46 -9.28
N LEU A 40 12.11 -9.11 -8.56
CA LEU A 40 11.52 -7.78 -8.60
C LEU A 40 12.32 -6.81 -7.74
N ASP A 41 12.69 -5.66 -8.29
CA ASP A 41 13.21 -4.53 -7.51
C ASP A 41 12.08 -3.89 -6.67
N VAL A 42 11.89 -4.43 -5.47
CA VAL A 42 10.89 -3.97 -4.52
C VAL A 42 11.24 -2.58 -3.97
N GLN A 43 12.53 -2.23 -3.87
CA GLN A 43 12.96 -0.92 -3.36
C GLN A 43 12.50 0.20 -4.28
N ARG A 44 12.57 -0.02 -5.59
CA ARG A 44 12.04 0.96 -6.54
C ARG A 44 10.52 1.12 -6.39
N LEU A 45 9.79 0.03 -6.15
CA LEU A 45 8.34 0.04 -6.00
C LEU A 45 7.85 0.62 -4.68
N ASN A 46 8.59 0.42 -3.59
CA ASN A 46 8.25 0.90 -2.25
C ASN A 46 8.65 2.38 -2.01
N TYR A 47 9.27 3.03 -3.00
CA TYR A 47 9.49 4.47 -2.96
C TYR A 47 8.16 5.21 -2.77
N GLY A 48 8.10 6.07 -1.75
CA GLY A 48 6.92 6.85 -1.39
C GLY A 48 7.27 8.26 -0.94
N VAL A 49 6.26 9.13 -0.97
CA VAL A 49 6.38 10.50 -0.44
C VAL A 49 5.81 10.53 0.98
N ILE A 50 6.60 11.03 1.93
CA ILE A 50 6.11 11.30 3.28
C ILE A 50 5.37 12.64 3.27
N THR A 51 4.10 12.63 3.65
CA THR A 51 3.25 13.81 3.77
C THR A 51 2.81 13.96 5.22
N LEU A 52 2.88 15.19 5.75
CA LEU A 52 2.45 15.51 7.11
C LEU A 52 0.99 15.98 7.09
N LEU A 53 0.09 15.21 7.71
CA LEU A 53 -1.30 15.61 7.89
C LEU A 53 -1.50 16.26 9.27
N PRO A 54 -2.07 17.48 9.37
CA PRO A 54 -2.34 18.10 10.66
C PRO A 54 -3.40 17.30 11.43
N LYS A 55 -3.16 17.04 12.72
CA LYS A 55 -4.14 16.44 13.65
C LYS A 55 -5.12 17.46 14.22
N VAL A 56 -4.69 18.72 14.28
CA VAL A 56 -5.42 19.84 14.90
C VAL A 56 -5.33 21.05 13.97
N SER A 57 -6.32 21.94 14.06
CA SER A 57 -6.26 23.23 13.38
C SER A 57 -5.12 24.08 13.94
N GLY A 58 -4.41 24.82 13.07
CA GLY A 58 -3.28 25.66 13.48
C GLY A 58 -2.06 24.89 13.97
N ALA A 59 -1.84 23.66 13.49
CA ALA A 59 -0.68 22.86 13.87
C ALA A 59 0.65 23.59 13.58
N ASP A 60 1.45 23.77 14.62
CA ASP A 60 2.72 24.52 14.64
C ASP A 60 3.91 23.69 15.18
N ARG A 61 3.64 22.50 15.74
CA ARG A 61 4.65 21.58 16.28
C ARG A 61 4.62 20.23 15.59
N ILE A 62 5.77 19.59 15.42
CA ILE A 62 5.90 18.31 14.70
C ILE A 62 5.01 17.20 15.28
N GLN A 63 4.83 17.16 16.61
CA GLN A 63 3.99 16.16 17.28
C GLN A 63 2.50 16.32 16.96
N GLN A 64 2.07 17.46 16.40
CA GLN A 64 0.69 17.70 15.97
C GLN A 64 0.42 17.20 14.55
N PHE A 65 1.42 16.67 13.84
CA PHE A 65 1.24 16.07 12.53
C PHE A 65 1.22 14.54 12.61
N ARG A 66 0.52 13.90 11.68
CA ARG A 66 0.61 12.46 11.39
C ARG A 66 1.41 12.32 10.10
N PRO A 67 2.59 11.69 10.12
CA PRO A 67 3.26 11.31 8.88
C PRO A 67 2.47 10.18 8.22
N ILE A 68 2.16 10.35 6.94
CA ILE A 68 1.67 9.28 6.08
C ILE A 68 2.64 9.09 4.92
N CYS A 69 2.80 7.86 4.44
CA CYS A 69 3.60 7.56 3.26
C CYS A 69 2.70 7.23 2.08
N LEU A 70 2.76 8.05 1.03
CA LEU A 70 2.05 7.83 -0.22
C LEU A 70 2.88 6.87 -1.09
N LEU A 71 2.44 5.62 -1.16
CA LEU A 71 3.08 4.56 -1.95
C LEU A 71 2.36 4.33 -3.28
N ARG A 72 3.07 3.80 -4.28
CA ARG A 72 2.49 3.41 -5.57
C ARG A 72 1.49 2.26 -5.41
N CYS A 73 0.43 2.27 -6.22
CA CYS A 73 -0.61 1.25 -6.20
C CYS A 73 -0.10 -0.20 -6.44
N PRO A 74 0.86 -0.47 -7.36
CA PRO A 74 1.38 -1.83 -7.56
C PRO A 74 2.02 -2.42 -6.29
N TYR A 75 2.73 -1.60 -5.52
CA TYR A 75 3.28 -2.04 -4.23
C TYR A 75 2.16 -2.38 -3.24
N LYS A 76 1.13 -1.52 -3.14
CA LYS A 76 -0.05 -1.76 -2.30
C LYS A 76 -0.81 -3.03 -2.70
N LEU A 77 -0.81 -3.40 -3.99
CA LEU A 77 -1.43 -4.65 -4.47
C LEU A 77 -0.67 -5.89 -3.97
N ILE A 78 0.67 -5.86 -4.00
CA ILE A 78 1.50 -6.93 -3.45
C ILE A 78 1.21 -7.09 -1.95
N THR A 79 1.34 -6.01 -1.17
CA THR A 79 1.17 -6.08 0.29
C THR A 79 -0.24 -6.52 0.68
N LYS A 80 -1.28 -6.01 0.02
CA LYS A 80 -2.67 -6.45 0.26
C LYS A 80 -2.89 -7.94 -0.06
N THR A 81 -2.17 -8.47 -1.06
CA THR A 81 -2.25 -9.89 -1.40
C THR A 81 -1.55 -10.75 -0.34
N MET A 82 -0.43 -10.29 0.20
CA MET A 82 0.27 -10.96 1.29
C MET A 82 -0.55 -10.93 2.59
N ASP A 83 -1.08 -9.77 2.94
CA ASP A 83 -1.94 -9.55 4.10
C ASP A 83 -3.10 -10.56 4.14
N ARG A 84 -3.88 -10.66 3.05
CA ARG A 84 -4.96 -11.64 2.89
C ARG A 84 -4.53 -13.11 2.96
N ARG A 85 -3.27 -13.41 2.66
CA ARG A 85 -2.72 -14.78 2.78
C ARG A 85 -2.37 -15.09 4.23
N VAL A 86 -1.80 -14.12 4.94
CA VAL A 86 -1.41 -14.23 6.36
C VAL A 86 -2.63 -14.21 7.27
N GLU A 87 -3.65 -13.42 6.95
CA GLU A 87 -4.91 -13.28 7.70
C GLU A 87 -5.53 -14.64 8.06
N LYS A 88 -5.46 -15.61 7.14
CA LYS A 88 -5.97 -16.99 7.34
C LYS A 88 -5.30 -17.76 8.49
N TYR A 89 -4.16 -17.28 8.94
CA TYR A 89 -3.35 -17.87 10.01
C TYR A 89 -3.22 -16.94 11.21
N ALA A 90 -3.85 -15.76 11.20
CA ALA A 90 -3.71 -14.75 12.23
C ALA A 90 -4.01 -15.30 13.64
N ASP A 91 -5.09 -16.07 13.80
CA ASP A 91 -5.50 -16.68 15.08
C ASP A 91 -4.44 -17.63 15.69
N LYS A 92 -3.52 -18.15 14.86
CA LYS A 92 -2.42 -19.01 15.30
C LYS A 92 -1.12 -18.25 15.54
N LEU A 93 -0.97 -17.09 14.90
CA LEU A 93 0.26 -16.30 14.90
C LEU A 93 0.20 -15.16 15.93
N ILE A 94 -0.99 -14.70 16.29
CA ILE A 94 -1.22 -13.52 17.12
C ILE A 94 -1.82 -13.95 18.46
N SER A 95 -1.31 -13.37 19.55
CA SER A 95 -1.86 -13.59 20.89
C SER A 95 -3.29 -13.05 20.99
N LEU A 96 -4.16 -13.76 21.70
CA LEU A 96 -5.51 -13.28 22.06
C LEU A 96 -5.49 -11.96 22.85
N SER A 97 -4.36 -11.62 23.48
CA SER A 97 -4.18 -10.35 24.20
C SER A 97 -3.83 -9.17 23.27
N GLN A 98 -3.50 -9.41 22.01
CA GLN A 98 -3.16 -8.37 21.03
C GLN A 98 -4.43 -7.89 20.32
N ASN A 99 -4.93 -6.74 20.78
CA ASN A 99 -6.21 -6.16 20.32
C ASN A 99 -6.05 -4.99 19.33
N ALA A 100 -4.82 -4.68 18.92
CA ALA A 100 -4.50 -3.67 17.91
C ALA A 100 -3.71 -4.33 16.76
N PHE A 101 -3.59 -3.61 15.63
CA PHE A 101 -2.81 -4.06 14.47
C PHE A 101 -1.43 -4.61 14.87
#